data_AF-A5HJ98-F1
#
_entry.id   AF-A5HJ98-F1
#
_cell.length_a   1.000
_cell.length_b   1.000
_cell.length_c   1.000
_cell.angle_alpha   90.00
_cell.angle_beta   90.00
_cell.angle_gamma   90.00
#
_symmetry.space_group_name_H-M   'P 1'
#
loop_
_entity.id
_entity.type
_entity.pdbx_description
1 polymer ?
#
loop_
_entity_poly.entity_id
_entity_poly.type
_entity_poly.pdbx_seq_one_letter_code
_entity_poly.pdbx_strand_id
1 'polypeptide(L)'
;VFDELCPSYCLEQLYIRGYFGWQLPKWMTSKASVRLDRLTSLKLDGLPCCTKLPDGLCQLSCLKLLQIRRAPAIERIGHEFLQIQQHNGDCHPSRAAVAFPILETLEFTVVLELEEWVWEEHIQAMPLLHELTLDRCKLRQLPLGLAENMPGL
;
A
#
# COMPACT_ATOMS: atom_id res chain seq x y z
N VAL A 1 -3.41 -10.04 20.25
CA VAL A 1 -3.83 -11.08 19.28
C VAL A 1 -3.26 -10.87 17.87
N PHE A 2 -3.74 -9.92 17.04
CA PHE A 2 -3.21 -9.81 15.65
C PHE A 2 -1.73 -9.41 15.58
N ASP A 3 -1.26 -8.59 16.51
CA ASP A 3 0.16 -8.21 16.62
C ASP A 3 1.08 -9.38 17.02
N GLU A 4 0.53 -10.45 17.59
CA GLU A 4 1.30 -11.63 18.00
C GLU A 4 1.48 -12.64 16.86
N LEU A 5 0.84 -12.38 15.70
CA LEU A 5 1.04 -13.20 14.51
C LEU A 5 2.43 -12.97 13.94
N CYS A 6 3.06 -14.05 13.48
CA CYS A 6 4.31 -14.01 12.74
C CYS A 6 4.07 -14.73 11.40
N PRO A 7 3.61 -14.01 10.37
CA PRO A 7 3.42 -14.58 9.04
C PRO A 7 4.70 -15.26 8.53
N SER A 8 4.54 -16.39 7.85
CA SER A 8 5.66 -17.11 7.24
C SER A 8 6.31 -16.28 6.12
N TYR A 9 7.64 -16.38 6.00
CA TYR A 9 8.40 -15.77 4.91
C TYR A 9 7.99 -16.28 3.51
N CYS A 10 7.36 -17.46 3.45
CA CYS A 10 6.81 -18.04 2.22
C CYS A 10 5.36 -17.60 1.92
N LEU A 11 4.77 -16.69 2.70
CA LEU A 11 3.39 -16.30 2.51
C LEU A 11 3.21 -15.56 1.18
N GLU A 12 2.44 -16.15 0.27
CA GLU A 12 2.15 -15.55 -1.04
C GLU A 12 0.85 -14.76 -1.07
N GLN A 13 -0.12 -15.12 -0.22
CA GLN A 13 -1.43 -14.48 -0.18
C GLN A 13 -1.81 -14.18 1.26
N LEU A 14 -2.17 -12.93 1.53
CA LEU A 14 -2.64 -12.48 2.83
C LEU A 14 -4.01 -11.83 2.67
N TYR A 15 -4.99 -12.38 3.39
CA TYR A 15 -6.32 -11.82 3.45
C TYR A 15 -6.72 -11.55 4.91
N ILE A 16 -6.89 -10.28 5.25
CA ILE A 16 -7.40 -9.84 6.56
C ILE A 16 -8.84 -9.36 6.37
N ARG A 17 -9.78 -9.99 7.08
CA ARG A 17 -11.20 -9.64 7.03
C ARG A 17 -11.74 -9.27 8.41
N GLY A 18 -12.52 -8.19 8.48
CA GLY A 18 -13.24 -7.78 9.70
C GLY A 18 -12.29 -7.34 10.81
N TYR A 19 -11.29 -6.54 10.47
CA TYR A 19 -10.29 -6.05 11.43
C TYR A 19 -10.72 -4.72 12.03
N PHE A 20 -10.95 -4.71 13.35
CA PHE A 20 -11.46 -3.56 14.11
C PHE A 20 -10.36 -2.69 14.75
N GLY A 21 -9.09 -2.98 14.49
CA GLY A 21 -8.00 -2.16 14.99
C GLY A 21 -7.92 -0.81 14.27
N TRP A 22 -7.37 0.19 14.97
CA TRP A 22 -7.21 1.55 14.43
C TRP A 22 -6.05 1.67 13.44
N GLN A 23 -5.10 0.75 13.53
CA GLN A 23 -3.94 0.60 12.64
C GLN A 23 -3.79 -0.88 12.34
N LEU A 24 -3.32 -1.23 11.14
CA LEU A 24 -3.00 -2.62 10.83
C LEU A 24 -1.89 -3.18 11.75
N PRO A 25 -1.78 -4.51 11.86
CA PRO A 25 -0.83 -5.15 12.77
C PRO A 25 0.61 -4.66 12.57
N LYS A 26 1.36 -4.52 13.67
CA LYS A 26 2.71 -3.94 13.66
C LYS A 26 3.68 -4.67 12.73
N TRP A 27 3.51 -5.98 12.55
CA TRP A 27 4.34 -6.78 11.65
C TRP A 27 4.16 -6.43 10.16
N MET A 28 3.14 -5.63 9.80
CA MET A 28 2.95 -5.11 8.44
C MET A 28 3.68 -3.78 8.17
N THR A 29 4.30 -3.19 9.20
CA THR A 29 5.01 -1.91 9.08
C THR A 29 6.44 -2.11 8.60
N SER A 30 7.02 -1.07 7.99
CA SER A 30 8.41 -1.07 7.49
C SER A 30 9.46 -1.43 8.57
N LYS A 31 9.16 -1.18 9.84
CA LYS A 31 10.05 -1.41 10.99
C LYS A 31 9.98 -2.83 11.54
N ALA A 32 9.10 -3.67 11.01
CA ALA A 32 8.94 -5.03 11.48
C ALA A 32 10.10 -5.95 11.03
N SER A 33 10.42 -6.95 11.86
CA SER A 33 11.36 -8.01 11.48
C SER A 33 10.74 -9.06 10.55
N VAL A 34 9.41 -9.08 10.43
CA VAL A 34 8.69 -10.01 9.56
C VAL A 34 8.91 -9.62 8.10
N ARG A 35 9.48 -10.53 7.32
CA ARG A 35 9.69 -10.34 5.88
C ARG A 35 8.54 -10.97 5.10
N LEU A 36 7.89 -10.17 4.27
CA LEU A 36 6.80 -10.59 3.38
C LEU A 36 7.27 -10.63 1.92
N ASP A 37 8.50 -11.08 1.70
CA ASP A 37 9.23 -10.97 0.44
C ASP A 37 8.59 -11.76 -0.72
N ARG A 38 7.77 -12.78 -0.41
CA ARG A 38 7.04 -13.58 -1.41
C ARG A 38 5.56 -13.19 -1.56
N LEU A 39 5.11 -12.18 -0.84
CA LEU A 39 3.70 -11.79 -0.85
C LEU A 39 3.32 -11.21 -2.22
N THR A 40 2.42 -11.89 -2.91
CA THR A 40 1.92 -11.49 -4.24
C THR A 40 0.54 -10.86 -4.19
N SER A 41 -0.26 -11.20 -3.17
CA SER A 41 -1.63 -10.69 -3.02
C SER A 41 -1.89 -10.27 -1.58
N LEU A 42 -2.24 -9.00 -1.39
CA LEU A 42 -2.70 -8.44 -0.13
C LEU A 42 -4.13 -7.93 -0.27
N LYS A 43 -5.03 -8.53 0.51
CA LYS A 43 -6.44 -8.14 0.58
C LYS A 43 -6.79 -7.73 2.00
N LEU A 44 -7.38 -6.56 2.13
CA LEU A 44 -7.83 -6.00 3.39
C LEU A 44 -9.30 -5.63 3.24
N ASP A 45 -10.18 -6.29 4.00
CA ASP A 45 -11.62 -6.14 3.80
C ASP A 45 -12.41 -5.99 5.10
N GLY A 46 -13.16 -4.91 5.22
CA GLY A 46 -13.88 -4.57 6.45
C GLY A 46 -12.91 -4.08 7.51
N LEU A 47 -12.43 -2.85 7.31
CA LEU A 47 -11.56 -2.12 8.22
C LEU A 47 -12.33 -0.92 8.83
N PRO A 48 -13.40 -1.14 9.63
CA PRO A 48 -14.32 -0.08 10.03
C PRO A 48 -13.67 1.05 10.82
N CYS A 49 -12.58 0.77 11.56
CA CYS A 49 -11.93 1.72 12.44
C CYS A 49 -10.51 2.11 11.99
N CYS A 50 -10.00 1.50 10.91
CA CYS A 50 -8.63 1.74 10.47
C CYS A 50 -8.54 3.11 9.81
N THR A 51 -7.68 3.99 10.33
CA THR A 51 -7.56 5.36 9.84
C THR A 51 -6.40 5.54 8.86
N LYS A 52 -5.46 4.59 8.83
CA LYS A 52 -4.24 4.66 8.02
C LYS A 52 -3.80 3.28 7.53
N LEU A 53 -3.26 3.23 6.33
CA LEU A 53 -2.54 2.07 5.83
C LEU A 53 -1.14 2.00 6.48
N PRO A 54 -0.58 0.79 6.68
CA PRO A 54 0.76 0.66 7.24
C PRO A 54 1.81 1.23 6.27
N ASP A 55 2.86 1.79 6.84
CA ASP A 55 4.03 2.24 6.12
C ASP A 55 4.82 1.05 5.55
N GLY A 56 5.52 1.26 4.44
CA GLY A 56 6.38 0.23 3.84
C GLY A 56 5.67 -0.83 2.99
N LEU A 57 4.34 -0.75 2.80
CA LEU A 57 3.65 -1.61 1.82
C LEU A 57 4.28 -1.49 0.41
N CYS A 58 4.74 -0.30 0.06
CA CYS A 58 5.45 -0.06 -1.20
C CYS A 58 6.76 -0.84 -1.37
N GLN A 59 7.33 -1.37 -0.28
CA GLN A 59 8.57 -2.14 -0.30
C GLN A 59 8.32 -3.63 -0.59
N LEU A 60 7.07 -4.07 -0.64
CA LEU A 60 6.69 -5.44 -0.99
C LEU A 60 6.99 -5.72 -2.46
N SER A 61 8.22 -6.16 -2.74
CA SER A 61 8.78 -6.27 -4.09
C SER A 61 8.10 -7.29 -4.99
N CYS A 62 7.35 -8.24 -4.42
CA CYS A 62 6.63 -9.27 -5.16
C CYS A 62 5.12 -9.01 -5.24
N LEU A 63 4.63 -7.89 -4.69
CA LEU A 63 3.20 -7.62 -4.61
C LEU A 63 2.64 -7.24 -5.99
N LYS A 64 1.70 -8.05 -6.47
CA LYS A 64 0.99 -7.86 -7.75
C LYS A 64 -0.41 -7.29 -7.55
N LEU A 65 -1.07 -7.65 -6.45
CA LEU A 65 -2.42 -7.21 -6.14
C LEU A 65 -2.46 -6.60 -4.74
N LEU A 66 -2.94 -5.36 -4.66
CA LEU A 66 -3.32 -4.70 -3.41
C LEU A 66 -4.79 -4.28 -3.49
N GLN A 67 -5.59 -4.79 -2.55
CA GLN A 67 -7.02 -4.53 -2.49
C GLN A 67 -7.43 -4.11 -1.09
N ILE A 68 -8.07 -2.94 -1.00
CA ILE A 68 -8.61 -2.36 0.23
C ILE A 68 -10.10 -2.12 0.04
N ARG A 69 -10.90 -2.82 0.84
CA ARG A 69 -12.35 -2.85 0.76
C ARG A 69 -12.98 -2.47 2.09
N ARG A 70 -14.06 -1.69 2.02
CA ARG A 70 -14.90 -1.33 3.18
C ARG A 70 -14.05 -0.78 4.33
N ALA A 71 -13.32 0.30 4.06
CA ALA A 71 -12.42 0.98 5.00
C ALA A 71 -12.85 2.45 5.18
N PRO A 72 -14.01 2.70 5.82
CA PRO A 72 -14.62 4.02 5.82
C PRO A 72 -13.84 5.07 6.60
N ALA A 73 -12.99 4.69 7.56
CA ALA A 73 -12.24 5.63 8.39
C ALA A 73 -10.92 6.12 7.75
N ILE A 74 -10.54 5.61 6.57
CA ILE A 74 -9.36 6.08 5.85
C ILE A 74 -9.73 7.35 5.09
N GLU A 75 -9.22 8.47 5.55
CA GLU A 75 -9.49 9.79 4.96
C GLU A 75 -8.44 10.23 3.93
N ARG A 76 -7.20 9.73 4.11
CA ARG A 76 -6.04 10.18 3.36
C ARG A 76 -5.04 9.04 3.11
N ILE A 77 -4.50 9.00 1.91
CA ILE A 77 -3.29 8.24 1.57
C ILE A 77 -2.14 9.25 1.40
N GLY A 78 -1.24 9.29 2.37
CA GLY A 78 -0.09 10.21 2.35
C GLY A 78 1.18 9.59 1.76
N HIS A 79 2.27 10.36 1.82
CA HIS A 79 3.59 9.96 1.31
C HIS A 79 4.15 8.72 2.00
N GLU A 80 3.71 8.41 3.23
CA GLU A 80 4.07 7.19 3.97
C GLU A 80 3.72 5.91 3.21
N PHE A 81 2.74 5.98 2.30
CA PHE A 81 2.35 4.88 1.44
C PHE A 81 3.43 4.53 0.42
N LEU A 82 4.23 5.52 0.00
CA LEU A 82 5.29 5.38 -1.02
C LEU A 82 6.69 5.62 -0.45
N GLN A 83 6.82 5.85 0.86
CA GLN A 83 8.10 6.13 1.48
C GLN A 83 8.97 4.87 1.56
N ILE A 84 9.99 4.83 0.71
CA ILE A 84 11.06 3.83 0.78
C ILE A 84 12.12 4.37 1.71
N GLN A 85 12.16 3.88 2.95
CA GLN A 85 13.19 4.32 3.89
C GLN A 85 14.54 3.76 3.43
N GLN A 86 15.46 4.64 3.02
CA GLN A 86 16.85 4.26 2.84
C GLN A 86 17.45 4.03 4.23
N HIS A 87 17.88 2.81 4.50
CA HIS A 87 18.59 2.51 5.74
C HIS A 87 19.89 3.33 5.78
N ASN A 88 20.05 4.15 6.83
CA ASN A 88 21.32 4.83 7.14
C ASN A 88 22.46 3.79 7.18
N GLY A 89 23.36 3.84 6.20
CA GLY A 89 24.59 3.03 6.22
C GLY A 89 25.34 2.98 4.89
N ASP A 90 24.64 2.90 3.76
CA ASP A 90 25.28 2.77 2.45
C ASP A 90 25.18 4.07 1.64
N CYS A 91 26.27 4.84 1.65
CA CYS A 91 26.51 6.01 0.81
C CYS A 91 26.77 5.60 -0.65
N HIS A 92 25.82 4.90 -1.29
CA HIS A 92 25.88 4.69 -2.73
C HIS A 92 24.55 5.14 -3.38
N PRO A 93 24.56 6.19 -4.22
CA PRO A 93 23.35 6.71 -4.88
C PRO A 93 22.90 5.84 -6.06
N SER A 94 23.02 4.50 -5.97
CA SER A 94 22.70 3.61 -7.07
C SER A 94 21.37 2.91 -6.87
N ARG A 95 20.44 3.26 -7.76
CA ARG A 95 19.06 2.78 -7.94
C ARG A 95 18.08 3.55 -7.08
N ALA A 96 17.41 4.52 -7.70
CA ALA A 96 16.12 5.00 -7.22
C ALA A 96 15.26 3.75 -6.95
N ALA A 97 14.94 3.52 -5.68
CA ALA A 97 14.09 2.40 -5.32
C ALA A 97 12.70 2.70 -5.88
N VAL A 98 12.10 1.73 -6.58
CA VAL A 98 10.79 1.87 -7.18
C VAL A 98 9.75 1.32 -6.20
N ALA A 99 8.81 2.16 -5.78
CA ALA A 99 7.72 1.75 -4.91
C ALA A 99 6.77 0.83 -5.69
N PHE A 100 6.36 -0.29 -5.11
CA PHE A 100 5.46 -1.24 -5.77
C PHE A 100 5.95 -1.65 -7.18
N PRO A 101 7.14 -2.25 -7.30
CA PRO A 101 7.83 -2.39 -8.59
C PRO A 101 7.10 -3.29 -9.60
N ILE A 102 6.26 -4.21 -9.13
CA ILE A 102 5.50 -5.14 -9.99
C ILE A 102 4.00 -5.15 -9.71
N LEU A 103 3.47 -4.11 -9.06
CA LEU A 103 2.04 -4.03 -8.77
C LEU A 103 1.27 -3.88 -10.08
N GLU A 104 0.35 -4.81 -10.33
CA GLU A 104 -0.46 -4.94 -11.54
C GLU A 104 -1.86 -4.37 -11.32
N THR A 105 -2.44 -4.65 -10.14
CA THR A 105 -3.80 -4.24 -9.75
C THR A 105 -3.81 -3.53 -8.40
N LEU A 106 -4.40 -2.33 -8.36
CA LEU A 106 -4.68 -1.55 -7.16
C LEU A 106 -6.16 -1.23 -7.06
N GLU A 107 -6.80 -1.69 -5.99
CA GLU A 107 -8.23 -1.50 -5.78
C GLU A 107 -8.53 -0.84 -4.43
N PHE A 108 -9.27 0.27 -4.48
CA PHE A 108 -9.95 0.88 -3.35
C PHE A 108 -11.47 0.87 -3.62
N THR A 109 -12.21 0.08 -2.84
CA THR A 109 -13.67 -0.07 -3.00
C THR A 109 -14.38 0.16 -1.68
N VAL A 110 -15.35 1.09 -1.64
CA VAL A 110 -16.05 1.51 -0.41
C VAL A 110 -15.05 2.04 0.62
N VAL A 111 -14.23 3.01 0.21
CA VAL A 111 -13.32 3.77 1.08
C VAL A 111 -13.90 5.19 1.20
N LEU A 112 -15.01 5.26 1.93
CA LEU A 112 -15.99 6.34 1.79
C LEU A 112 -15.48 7.72 2.17
N GLU A 113 -14.51 7.84 3.06
CA GLU A 113 -13.97 9.13 3.50
C GLU A 113 -12.64 9.47 2.83
N LEU A 114 -12.14 8.66 1.89
CA LEU A 114 -10.89 8.93 1.20
C LEU A 114 -11.04 10.17 0.31
N GLU A 115 -10.56 11.32 0.78
CA GLU A 115 -10.64 12.60 0.07
C GLU A 115 -9.31 12.99 -0.59
N GLU A 116 -8.20 12.58 0.03
CA GLU A 116 -6.84 12.96 -0.39
C GLU A 116 -5.95 11.75 -0.68
N TRP A 117 -5.26 11.79 -1.82
CA TRP A 117 -4.16 10.88 -2.13
C TRP A 117 -2.99 11.69 -2.67
N VAL A 118 -1.93 11.80 -1.86
CA VAL A 118 -0.78 12.67 -2.11
C VAL A 118 0.47 11.83 -2.38
N TRP A 119 1.19 12.18 -3.43
CA TRP A 119 2.45 11.56 -3.88
C TRP A 119 3.34 12.67 -4.46
N GLU A 120 4.61 12.70 -4.05
CA GLU A 120 5.65 13.57 -4.63
C GLU A 120 6.06 13.14 -6.05
N GLU A 121 6.11 14.10 -6.98
CA GLU A 121 6.44 13.88 -8.42
C GLU A 121 7.75 13.10 -8.66
N HIS A 122 8.72 13.18 -7.74
CA HIS A 122 10.03 12.57 -7.89
C HIS A 122 10.10 11.08 -7.50
N ILE A 123 9.08 10.55 -6.84
CA ILE A 123 9.07 9.14 -6.44
C ILE A 123 8.59 8.31 -7.63
N GLN A 124 9.38 7.34 -8.08
CA GLN A 124 8.94 6.38 -9.10
C GLN A 124 8.14 5.25 -8.41
N ALA A 125 6.88 5.08 -8.78
CA ALA A 125 6.03 4.03 -8.21
C ALA A 125 5.17 3.33 -9.26
N MET A 126 4.84 2.06 -9.01
CA MET A 126 3.82 1.30 -9.72
C MET A 126 4.00 1.27 -11.26
N PRO A 127 5.20 0.98 -11.80
CA PRO A 127 5.45 1.07 -13.24
C PRO A 127 4.70 0.03 -14.08
N LEU A 128 4.18 -1.04 -13.47
CA LEU A 128 3.42 -2.11 -14.13
C LEU A 128 1.92 -2.05 -13.83
N LEU A 129 1.46 -0.98 -13.16
CA LEU A 129 0.06 -0.83 -12.82
C LEU A 129 -0.74 -0.54 -14.08
N HIS A 130 -1.70 -1.40 -14.37
CA HIS A 130 -2.59 -1.26 -15.51
C HIS A 130 -4.06 -1.39 -15.10
N GLU A 131 -4.34 -1.85 -13.88
CA GLU A 131 -5.69 -1.87 -13.32
C GLU A 131 -5.75 -1.05 -12.04
N LEU A 132 -6.35 0.14 -12.13
CA LEU A 132 -6.69 0.99 -10.99
C LEU A 132 -8.21 1.03 -10.85
N THR A 133 -8.73 0.52 -9.74
CA THR A 133 -10.16 0.60 -9.41
C THR A 133 -10.38 1.51 -8.21
N LEU A 134 -11.15 2.57 -8.41
CA LEU A 134 -11.64 3.47 -7.37
C LEU A 134 -13.17 3.45 -7.39
N ASP A 135 -13.78 2.57 -6.60
CA ASP A 135 -15.24 2.47 -6.50
C ASP A 135 -15.72 3.02 -5.14
N ARG A 136 -16.72 3.91 -5.17
CA ARG A 136 -17.30 4.54 -3.97
C ARG A 136 -16.22 5.13 -3.05
N CYS A 137 -15.44 6.05 -3.59
CA CYS A 137 -14.44 6.87 -2.89
C CYS A 137 -14.76 8.35 -3.09
N LYS A 138 -14.39 9.23 -2.14
CA LYS A 138 -14.57 10.70 -2.24
C LYS A 138 -13.33 11.40 -2.81
N LEU A 139 -12.44 10.64 -3.46
CA LEU A 139 -11.12 11.12 -3.85
C LEU A 139 -11.28 12.24 -4.88
N ARG A 140 -10.76 13.42 -4.56
CA ARG A 140 -10.96 14.62 -5.39
C ARG A 140 -10.06 14.63 -6.62
N GLN A 141 -8.83 14.14 -6.47
CA GLN A 141 -7.80 14.14 -7.50
C GLN A 141 -6.91 12.92 -7.33
N LEU A 142 -6.42 12.38 -8.46
CA LEU A 142 -5.34 11.39 -8.44
C LEU A 142 -4.01 12.09 -8.16
N PRO A 143 -3.07 11.40 -7.48
CA PRO A 143 -1.70 11.91 -7.37
C PRO A 143 -1.06 12.09 -8.75
N LEU A 144 -0.32 13.19 -8.94
CA LEU A 144 0.30 13.54 -10.23
C LEU A 144 1.20 12.42 -10.77
N GLY A 145 2.02 11.81 -9.92
CA GLY A 145 2.89 10.69 -10.32
C GLY A 145 2.13 9.45 -10.83
N LEU A 146 0.84 9.30 -10.52
CA LEU A 146 0.03 8.19 -11.01
C LEU A 146 -0.56 8.49 -12.38
N ALA A 147 -0.94 9.75 -12.63
CA ALA A 147 -1.51 10.19 -13.89
C ALA A 147 -0.50 10.04 -15.06
N GLU A 148 0.80 10.23 -14.81
CA GLU A 148 1.85 10.09 -15.82
C GLU A 148 2.08 8.64 -16.28
N ASN A 149 1.73 7.65 -15.45
CA ASN A 149 1.94 6.23 -15.74
C ASN A 149 0.74 5.56 -16.46
N MET A 150 -0.38 6.26 -16.61
CA MET A 150 -1.63 5.73 -17.20
C MET A 150 -2.08 6.61 -18.39
N PRO A 151 -1.45 6.48 -19.58
CA PRO A 151 -1.88 7.22 -20.76
C PRO A 151 -3.25 6.71 -21.24
N GLY A 152 -4.34 7.41 -20.90
CA GLY A 152 -5.68 7.12 -21.43
C GLY A 152 -6.90 7.40 -20.55
N LEU A 153 -6.75 8.08 -19.40
CA LEU A 153 -7.89 8.60 -18.62
C LEU A 153 -8.27 10.01 -19.07
#